data_AF-A0A3D0I6U7-F1
#
_entry.id   AF-A0A3D0I6U7-F1
#
_cell.length_a   1.000
_cell.length_b   1.000
_cell.length_c   1.000
_cell.angle_alpha   90.00
_cell.angle_beta   90.00
_cell.angle_gamma   90.00
#
_symmetry.space_group_name_H-M   'P 1'
#
loop_
_entity.id
_entity.type
_entity.pdbx_description
1 polymer ?
#
loop_
_entity_poly.entity_id
_entity_poly.type
_entity_poly.pdbx_seq_one_letter_code
_entity_poly.pdbx_strand_id
1 'polypeptide(L)'
;MKGTGFLLLCALLVACGPDRVAEIDAEIEKLSAERVELSVVTAARSEADAAEHRLAEAQAGLDRVREEGKRLANEKAQLEAAIAHEGELVEQARGEIAAAQQATATELAEIDKKDGEIAQARARAMGVREQAAVLAREIRPGDPAWATERRVKSVQEFIAKVARDYPDDPVVAELARSDEQPSADPAEAGALAAQKAARLRDRFTRIYDLETPEVSAGAKAPAAPK
;
A
#
# COMPACT_ATOMS: atom_id res chain seq x y z
N MET A 1 -83.32 81.24 -65.50
CA MET A 1 -82.58 81.56 -66.74
C MET A 1 -81.77 80.31 -67.09
N LYS A 2 -82.16 79.51 -68.09
CA LYS A 2 -81.80 79.63 -69.53
C LYS A 2 -80.27 79.77 -69.69
N GLY A 3 -79.57 78.70 -70.08
CA GLY A 3 -78.98 78.53 -71.42
C GLY A 3 -77.49 78.92 -71.39
N THR A 4 -76.53 78.43 -72.18
CA THR A 4 -76.51 77.62 -73.41
C THR A 4 -75.03 77.40 -73.82
N GLY A 5 -74.74 76.32 -74.56
CA GLY A 5 -73.53 76.10 -75.39
C GLY A 5 -72.46 75.23 -74.72
N PHE A 6 -72.21 73.96 -75.05
CA PHE A 6 -72.22 73.24 -76.34
C PHE A 6 -71.38 73.94 -77.42
N LEU A 7 -70.07 73.62 -77.46
CA LEU A 7 -69.20 73.57 -78.65
C LEU A 7 -67.73 73.48 -78.20
N LEU A 8 -67.21 72.26 -78.02
CA LEU A 8 -65.84 71.90 -78.44
C LEU A 8 -65.73 70.37 -78.51
N LEU A 9 -66.56 69.81 -79.41
CA LEU A 9 -66.39 68.47 -79.97
C LEU A 9 -65.24 68.52 -80.99
N CYS A 10 -64.49 67.41 -81.10
CA CYS A 10 -63.74 66.98 -82.29
C CYS A 10 -62.29 67.49 -82.54
N ALA A 11 -61.32 67.17 -81.66
CA ALA A 11 -59.90 67.25 -82.06
C ALA A 11 -58.95 66.17 -81.50
N LEU A 12 -59.43 65.09 -80.87
CA LEU A 12 -58.59 63.93 -80.49
C LEU A 12 -59.27 62.60 -80.81
N LEU A 13 -59.95 62.54 -81.95
CA LEU A 13 -60.19 61.28 -82.64
C LEU A 13 -59.31 61.29 -83.89
N VAL A 14 -58.67 60.14 -84.11
CA VAL A 14 -57.88 59.74 -85.29
C VAL A 14 -56.39 60.11 -85.24
N ALA A 15 -55.67 59.47 -84.30
CA ALA A 15 -54.49 58.67 -84.64
C ALA A 15 -54.39 57.43 -83.72
N CYS A 16 -55.53 56.79 -83.41
CA CYS A 16 -55.53 55.35 -83.16
C CYS A 16 -55.37 54.67 -84.52
N GLY A 17 -54.15 54.67 -85.05
CA GLY A 17 -53.81 53.72 -86.10
C GLY A 17 -53.97 52.31 -85.52
N PRO A 18 -54.49 51.33 -86.31
CA PRO A 18 -54.64 49.95 -85.86
C PRO A 18 -53.35 49.35 -85.28
N ASP A 19 -52.19 49.90 -85.63
CA ASP A 19 -50.87 49.46 -85.15
C ASP A 19 -50.62 49.69 -83.64
N ARG A 20 -51.07 50.79 -83.01
CA ARG A 20 -50.78 51.01 -81.58
C ARG A 20 -51.66 50.19 -80.64
N VAL A 21 -52.90 49.91 -81.05
CA VAL A 21 -53.78 49.02 -80.30
C VAL A 21 -53.26 47.59 -80.42
N ALA A 22 -52.85 47.17 -81.61
CA ALA A 22 -52.22 45.86 -81.81
C ALA A 22 -50.88 45.71 -81.06
N GLU A 23 -50.06 46.75 -80.99
CA GLU A 23 -48.78 46.76 -80.25
C GLU A 23 -49.03 46.69 -78.73
N ILE A 24 -50.01 47.44 -78.21
CA ILE A 24 -50.42 47.37 -76.80
C ILE A 24 -51.04 46.00 -76.47
N ASP A 25 -51.89 45.47 -77.35
CA ASP A 25 -52.50 44.15 -77.16
C ASP A 25 -51.46 43.03 -77.21
N ALA A 26 -50.47 43.12 -78.10
CA ALA A 26 -49.34 42.19 -78.16
C ALA A 26 -48.44 42.28 -76.92
N GLU A 27 -48.20 43.49 -76.40
CA GLU A 27 -47.45 43.70 -75.15
C GLU A 27 -48.24 43.17 -73.94
N ILE A 28 -49.56 43.33 -73.90
CA ILE A 28 -50.44 42.75 -72.88
C ILE A 28 -50.45 41.23 -72.97
N GLU A 29 -50.54 40.65 -74.17
CA GLU A 29 -50.48 39.21 -74.39
C GLU A 29 -49.13 38.64 -73.94
N LYS A 30 -48.02 39.30 -74.32
CA LYS A 30 -46.68 38.95 -73.87
C LYS A 30 -46.53 39.05 -72.34
N LEU A 31 -46.98 40.14 -71.72
CA LEU A 31 -46.93 40.32 -70.26
C LEU A 31 -47.83 39.33 -69.53
N SER A 32 -48.94 38.91 -70.13
CA SER A 32 -49.81 37.85 -69.60
C SER A 32 -49.20 36.46 -69.73
N ALA A 33 -48.49 36.19 -70.83
CA ALA A 33 -47.75 34.94 -71.06
C ALA A 33 -46.51 34.82 -70.16
N GLU A 34 -45.87 35.95 -69.83
CA GLU A 34 -44.73 36.03 -68.92
C GLU A 34 -45.15 36.18 -67.44
N ARG A 35 -46.45 36.37 -67.17
CA ARG A 35 -46.96 36.54 -65.82
C ARG A 35 -46.84 35.23 -65.05
N VAL A 36 -45.90 35.19 -64.12
CA VAL A 36 -45.84 34.10 -63.15
C VAL A 36 -47.07 34.21 -62.25
N GLU A 37 -47.86 33.14 -62.23
CA GLU A 37 -49.03 33.04 -61.36
C GLU A 37 -48.64 33.31 -59.90
N LEU A 38 -49.42 34.15 -59.23
CA LEU A 38 -49.16 34.56 -57.84
C LEU A 38 -49.04 33.31 -56.92
N SER A 39 -49.78 32.25 -57.24
CA SER A 39 -49.74 30.96 -56.56
C SER A 39 -48.35 30.31 -56.59
N VAL A 40 -47.64 30.39 -57.72
CA VAL A 40 -46.27 29.85 -57.89
C VAL A 40 -45.29 30.64 -57.04
N VAL A 41 -45.39 31.96 -57.02
CA VAL A 41 -44.54 32.83 -56.17
C VAL A 41 -44.79 32.57 -54.69
N THR A 42 -46.06 32.42 -54.28
CA THR A 42 -46.40 32.11 -52.88
C THR A 42 -45.95 30.72 -52.45
N ALA A 43 -46.03 29.72 -53.34
CA ALA A 43 -45.55 28.37 -53.07
C ALA A 43 -44.02 28.34 -52.92
N ALA A 44 -43.30 29.01 -53.82
CA ALA A 44 -41.85 29.13 -53.75
C ALA A 44 -41.38 29.85 -52.46
N ARG A 45 -42.11 30.89 -52.03
CA ARG A 45 -41.82 31.58 -50.76
C ARG A 45 -42.07 30.69 -49.54
N SER A 46 -43.19 29.98 -49.50
CA SER A 46 -43.50 29.03 -48.42
C SER A 46 -42.45 27.91 -48.33
N GLU A 47 -41.98 27.42 -49.47
CA GLU A 47 -40.95 26.39 -49.53
C GLU A 47 -39.57 26.92 -49.09
N ALA A 48 -39.23 28.16 -49.45
CA ALA A 48 -38.03 28.84 -48.97
C ALA A 48 -38.08 29.04 -47.44
N ASP A 49 -39.19 29.54 -46.90
CA ASP A 49 -39.38 29.71 -45.45
C ASP A 49 -39.25 28.35 -44.71
N ALA A 50 -39.83 27.29 -45.28
CA ALA A 50 -39.72 25.93 -44.74
C ALA A 50 -38.30 25.34 -44.84
N ALA A 51 -37.52 25.74 -45.85
CA ALA A 51 -36.12 25.35 -46.00
C ALA A 51 -35.23 26.10 -45.00
N GLU A 52 -35.45 27.40 -44.80
CA GLU A 52 -34.76 28.21 -43.78
C GLU A 52 -35.03 27.67 -42.38
N HIS A 53 -36.27 27.30 -42.07
CA HIS A 53 -36.60 26.70 -40.78
C HIS A 53 -35.87 25.37 -40.55
N ARG A 54 -35.82 24.50 -41.57
CA ARG A 54 -35.06 23.23 -41.50
C ARG A 54 -33.56 23.46 -41.34
N LEU A 55 -33.00 24.47 -42.00
CA LEU A 55 -31.59 24.85 -41.85
C LEU A 55 -31.30 25.32 -40.42
N ALA A 56 -32.16 26.16 -39.85
CA ALA A 56 -32.02 26.66 -38.49
C ALA A 56 -32.10 25.53 -37.45
N GLU A 57 -33.03 24.58 -37.62
CA GLU A 57 -33.12 23.39 -36.77
C GLU A 57 -31.87 22.50 -36.86
N ALA A 58 -31.33 22.28 -38.07
CA ALA A 58 -30.12 21.51 -38.27
C ALA A 58 -28.88 22.19 -37.64
N GLN A 59 -28.77 23.51 -37.74
CA GLN A 59 -27.71 24.29 -37.10
C GLN A 59 -27.81 24.20 -35.57
N ALA A 60 -29.02 24.36 -35.01
CA ALA A 60 -29.23 24.21 -33.58
C ALA A 60 -28.89 22.79 -33.08
N GLY A 61 -29.17 21.76 -33.88
CA GLY A 61 -28.77 20.38 -33.61
C GLY A 61 -27.25 20.20 -33.61
N LEU A 62 -26.56 20.74 -34.62
CA LEU A 62 -25.10 20.69 -34.71
C LEU A 62 -24.42 21.41 -33.54
N ASP A 63 -24.94 22.56 -33.13
CA ASP A 63 -24.37 23.31 -32.01
C ASP A 63 -24.55 22.57 -30.68
N ARG A 64 -25.69 21.90 -30.46
CA ARG A 64 -25.87 21.01 -29.30
C ARG A 64 -24.85 19.87 -29.28
N VAL A 65 -24.67 19.18 -30.41
CA VAL A 65 -23.70 18.08 -30.53
C VAL A 65 -22.27 18.58 -30.28
N ARG A 66 -21.92 19.79 -30.76
CA ARG A 66 -20.61 20.40 -30.49
C ARG A 66 -20.39 20.69 -29.01
N GLU A 67 -21.38 21.25 -28.33
CA GLU A 67 -21.28 21.53 -26.88
C GLU A 67 -21.22 20.24 -26.06
N GLU A 68 -22.00 19.22 -26.41
CA GLU A 68 -21.90 17.88 -25.81
C GLU A 68 -20.52 17.26 -26.03
N GLY A 69 -19.97 17.38 -27.25
CA GLY A 69 -18.62 16.91 -27.57
C GLY A 69 -17.54 17.61 -26.74
N LYS A 70 -17.64 18.93 -26.54
CA LYS A 70 -16.74 19.68 -25.65
C LYS A 70 -16.86 19.23 -24.20
N ARG A 71 -18.09 19.03 -23.71
CA ARG A 71 -18.31 18.54 -22.34
C ARG A 71 -17.68 17.16 -22.14
N LEU A 72 -17.92 16.23 -23.05
CA LEU A 72 -17.33 14.89 -23.00
C LEU A 72 -15.80 14.91 -23.09
N ALA A 73 -15.23 15.79 -23.91
CA ALA A 73 -13.77 15.95 -23.99
C ALA A 73 -13.18 16.45 -22.66
N ASN A 74 -13.86 17.38 -21.99
CA ASN A 74 -13.44 17.86 -20.66
C ASN A 74 -13.58 16.76 -19.60
N GLU A 75 -14.69 16.02 -19.58
CA GLU A 75 -14.89 14.89 -18.67
C GLU A 75 -13.82 13.82 -18.88
N LYS A 76 -13.51 13.48 -20.14
CA LYS A 76 -12.43 12.57 -20.47
C LYS A 76 -11.09 13.05 -19.91
N ALA A 77 -10.74 14.32 -20.12
CA ALA A 77 -9.49 14.89 -19.61
C ALA A 77 -9.42 14.84 -18.07
N GLN A 78 -10.53 15.10 -17.38
CA GLN A 78 -10.61 14.98 -15.92
C GLN A 78 -10.43 13.53 -15.46
N LEU A 79 -11.05 12.56 -16.13
CA LEU A 79 -10.90 11.14 -15.82
C LEU A 79 -9.47 10.65 -16.08
N GLU A 80 -8.83 11.06 -17.18
CA GLU A 80 -7.43 10.73 -17.47
C GLU A 80 -6.48 11.28 -16.39
N ALA A 81 -6.70 12.53 -15.94
CA ALA A 81 -5.94 13.12 -14.86
C ALA A 81 -6.16 12.39 -13.52
N ALA A 82 -7.40 11.99 -13.21
CA ALA A 82 -7.72 11.23 -12.01
C ALA A 82 -7.05 9.84 -12.01
N ILE A 83 -7.08 9.13 -13.15
CA ILE A 83 -6.42 7.83 -13.29
C ILE A 83 -4.90 7.97 -13.12
N ALA A 84 -4.29 9.01 -13.70
CA ALA A 84 -2.86 9.27 -13.53
C ALA A 84 -2.51 9.49 -12.05
N HIS A 85 -3.31 10.30 -11.34
CA HIS A 85 -3.11 10.55 -9.91
C HIS A 85 -3.24 9.28 -9.06
N GLU A 86 -4.26 8.46 -9.30
CA GLU A 86 -4.40 7.17 -8.62
C GLU A 86 -3.23 6.22 -8.91
N GLY A 87 -2.69 6.26 -10.13
CA GLY A 87 -1.47 5.53 -10.48
C GLY A 87 -0.26 5.95 -9.62
N GLU A 88 -0.07 7.25 -9.42
CA GLU A 88 0.99 7.77 -8.54
C GLU A 88 0.79 7.34 -7.08
N LEU A 89 -0.43 7.40 -6.57
CA LEU A 89 -0.76 6.96 -5.21
C LEU A 89 -0.50 5.45 -5.02
N VAL A 90 -0.84 4.63 -6.02
CA VAL A 90 -0.57 3.18 -6.00
C VAL A 90 0.94 2.90 -5.98
N GLU A 91 1.73 3.60 -6.78
CA GLU A 91 3.18 3.43 -6.78
C GLU A 91 3.81 3.90 -5.46
N GLN A 92 3.32 5.00 -4.90
CA GLN A 92 3.73 5.44 -3.56
C GLN A 92 3.40 4.37 -2.51
N ALA A 93 2.17 3.86 -2.49
CA ALA A 93 1.76 2.83 -1.55
C ALA A 93 2.58 1.54 -1.71
N ARG A 94 2.91 1.14 -2.94
CA ARG A 94 3.80 0.01 -3.23
C ARG A 94 5.19 0.23 -2.65
N GLY A 95 5.74 1.44 -2.79
CA GLY A 95 7.02 1.82 -2.20
C GLY A 95 7.02 1.73 -0.67
N GLU A 96 5.97 2.26 -0.02
CA GLU A 96 5.79 2.20 1.43
C GLU A 96 5.66 0.75 1.93
N ILE A 97 4.89 -0.09 1.25
CA ILE A 97 4.75 -1.52 1.57
C ILE A 97 6.10 -2.23 1.44
N ALA A 98 6.85 -1.99 0.36
CA ALA A 98 8.16 -2.60 0.16
C ALA A 98 9.16 -2.19 1.26
N ALA A 99 9.18 -0.92 1.65
CA ALA A 99 10.02 -0.43 2.74
C ALA A 99 9.66 -1.07 4.08
N ALA A 100 8.36 -1.20 4.40
CA ALA A 100 7.89 -1.85 5.61
C ALA A 100 8.25 -3.35 5.65
N GLN A 101 8.12 -4.04 4.51
CA GLN A 101 8.54 -5.44 4.38
C GLN A 101 10.04 -5.61 4.60
N GLN A 102 10.86 -4.72 4.05
CA GLN A 102 12.31 -4.77 4.23
C GLN A 102 12.73 -4.49 5.69
N ALA A 103 12.08 -3.52 6.35
CA ALA A 103 12.31 -3.26 7.77
C ALA A 103 11.96 -4.49 8.62
N THR A 104 10.79 -5.09 8.39
CA THR A 104 10.34 -6.31 9.09
C THR A 104 11.31 -7.47 8.87
N ALA A 105 11.78 -7.68 7.63
CA ALA A 105 12.75 -8.73 7.34
C ALA A 105 14.08 -8.53 8.08
N THR A 106 14.52 -7.28 8.24
CA THR A 106 15.75 -6.94 8.98
C THR A 106 15.57 -7.21 10.47
N GLU A 107 14.42 -6.83 11.04
CA GLU A 107 14.11 -7.09 12.44
C GLU A 107 14.01 -8.59 12.74
N LEU A 108 13.38 -9.36 11.86
CA LEU A 108 13.31 -10.82 11.98
C LEU A 108 14.70 -11.47 11.94
N ALA A 109 15.57 -11.03 11.03
CA ALA A 109 16.94 -11.54 10.97
C ALA A 109 17.74 -11.23 12.26
N GLU A 110 17.54 -10.06 12.87
CA GLU A 110 18.15 -9.70 14.14
C GLU A 110 17.57 -10.49 15.32
N ILE A 111 16.27 -10.80 15.30
CA ILE A 111 15.64 -11.70 16.28
C ILE A 111 16.23 -13.10 16.16
N ASP A 112 16.27 -13.68 14.96
CA ASP A 112 16.83 -15.02 14.72
C ASP A 112 18.30 -15.11 15.17
N LYS A 113 19.08 -14.06 14.92
CA LYS A 113 20.47 -13.96 15.39
C LYS A 113 20.54 -13.97 16.92
N LYS A 114 19.73 -13.15 17.59
CA LYS A 114 19.69 -13.11 19.07
C LYS A 114 19.21 -14.42 19.67
N ASP A 115 18.23 -15.08 19.06
CA ASP A 115 17.75 -16.40 19.48
C ASP A 115 18.87 -17.44 19.35
N GLY A 116 19.67 -17.39 18.28
CA GLY A 116 20.87 -18.20 18.13
C GLY A 116 21.92 -17.93 19.22
N GLU A 117 22.19 -16.66 19.53
CA GLU A 117 23.10 -16.26 20.61
C GLU A 117 22.61 -16.73 21.99
N ILE A 118 21.31 -16.65 22.26
CA ILE A 118 20.65 -17.16 23.47
C ILE A 118 20.79 -18.68 23.55
N ALA A 119 20.51 -19.40 22.47
CA ALA A 119 20.64 -20.85 22.43
C ALA A 119 22.09 -21.29 22.70
N GLN A 120 23.07 -20.63 22.10
CA GLN A 120 24.48 -20.89 22.37
C GLN A 120 24.87 -20.56 23.82
N ALA A 121 24.36 -19.46 24.38
CA ALA A 121 24.61 -19.10 25.77
C ALA A 121 24.02 -20.14 26.73
N ARG A 122 22.79 -20.63 26.47
CA ARG A 122 22.15 -21.73 27.21
C ARG A 122 22.96 -23.02 27.11
N ALA A 123 23.46 -23.37 25.93
CA ALA A 123 24.30 -24.56 25.75
C ALA A 123 25.62 -24.47 26.55
N ARG A 124 26.29 -23.31 26.55
CA ARG A 124 27.49 -23.09 27.39
C ARG A 124 27.16 -23.19 28.88
N ALA A 125 26.08 -22.55 29.30
CA ALA A 125 25.57 -22.59 30.68
C ALA A 125 25.25 -24.02 31.13
N MET A 126 24.69 -24.85 30.24
CA MET A 126 24.42 -26.27 30.51
C MET A 126 25.71 -27.05 30.77
N GLY A 127 26.75 -26.84 29.95
CA GLY A 127 28.06 -27.46 30.18
C GLY A 127 28.69 -27.05 31.52
N VAL A 128 28.60 -25.77 31.89
CA VAL A 128 29.06 -25.27 33.21
C VAL A 128 28.28 -25.93 34.35
N ARG A 129 26.94 -25.99 34.24
CA ARG A 129 26.06 -26.65 35.23
C ARG A 129 26.45 -28.11 35.42
N GLU A 130 26.65 -28.85 34.34
CA GLU A 130 26.99 -30.27 34.37
C GLU A 130 28.36 -30.53 34.98
N GLN A 131 29.37 -29.75 34.59
CA GLN A 131 30.70 -29.84 35.17
C GLN A 131 30.69 -29.51 36.67
N ALA A 132 29.92 -28.49 37.08
CA ALA A 132 29.72 -28.14 38.49
C ALA A 132 29.05 -29.29 39.27
N ALA A 133 28.05 -29.96 38.68
CA ALA A 133 27.37 -31.10 39.29
C ALA A 133 28.30 -32.31 39.48
N VAL A 134 29.15 -32.59 38.48
CA VAL A 134 30.17 -33.66 38.58
C VAL A 134 31.15 -33.35 39.69
N LEU A 135 31.73 -32.13 39.71
CA LEU A 135 32.70 -31.73 40.72
C LEU A 135 32.12 -31.77 42.15
N ALA A 136 30.87 -31.35 42.33
CA ALA A 136 30.18 -31.43 43.62
C ALA A 136 29.99 -32.89 44.09
N ARG A 137 29.77 -33.83 43.17
CA ARG A 137 29.58 -35.25 43.47
C ARG A 137 30.90 -36.00 43.69
N GLU A 138 31.97 -35.53 43.05
CA GLU A 138 33.27 -36.17 43.13
C GLU A 138 33.94 -35.98 44.49
N ILE A 139 33.64 -34.95 45.27
CA ILE A 139 34.20 -34.81 46.61
C ILE A 139 33.45 -35.75 47.57
N ARG A 140 34.09 -36.83 48.05
CA ARG A 140 33.45 -37.84 48.89
C ARG A 140 33.89 -37.71 50.35
N PRO A 141 32.97 -37.95 51.31
CA PRO A 141 33.36 -38.14 52.70
C PRO A 141 34.30 -39.35 52.82
N GLY A 142 35.46 -39.16 53.45
CA GLY A 142 36.43 -40.24 53.70
C GLY A 142 37.50 -40.44 52.62
N ASP A 143 37.60 -39.55 51.62
CA ASP A 143 38.77 -39.52 50.73
C ASP A 143 40.06 -39.20 51.50
N PRO A 144 41.22 -39.76 51.09
CA PRO A 144 42.50 -39.40 51.69
C PRO A 144 42.83 -37.93 51.42
N ALA A 145 43.51 -37.26 52.36
CA ALA A 145 43.75 -35.81 52.34
C ALA A 145 44.30 -35.29 50.99
N TRP A 146 45.29 -35.98 50.40
CA TRP A 146 45.87 -35.61 49.11
C TRP A 146 44.86 -35.63 47.95
N ALA A 147 43.86 -36.51 47.99
CA ALA A 147 42.82 -36.59 46.97
C ALA A 147 41.79 -35.46 47.13
N THR A 148 41.45 -35.14 48.38
CA THR A 148 40.57 -34.02 48.70
C THR A 148 41.20 -32.69 48.31
N GLU A 149 42.46 -32.44 48.67
CA GLU A 149 43.21 -31.25 48.27
C GLU A 149 43.23 -31.05 46.74
N ARG A 150 43.48 -32.12 45.98
CA ARG A 150 43.46 -32.07 44.53
C ARG A 150 42.09 -31.72 43.96
N ARG A 151 41.01 -32.30 44.51
CA ARG A 151 39.63 -32.02 44.04
C ARG A 151 39.17 -30.62 44.43
N VAL A 152 39.52 -30.14 45.63
CA VAL A 152 39.29 -28.76 46.08
C VAL A 152 39.96 -27.78 45.11
N LYS A 153 41.23 -28.02 44.76
CA LYS A 153 41.95 -27.21 43.78
C LYS A 153 41.26 -27.20 42.40
N SER A 154 40.81 -28.36 41.91
CA SER A 154 40.07 -28.45 40.65
C SER A 154 38.77 -27.63 40.68
N VAL A 155 38.06 -27.61 41.81
CA VAL A 155 36.85 -26.78 41.99
C VAL A 155 37.20 -25.30 41.95
N GLN A 156 38.26 -24.87 42.64
CA GLN A 156 38.71 -23.47 42.64
C GLN A 156 39.12 -23.00 41.25
N GLU A 157 39.92 -23.78 40.53
CA GLU A 157 40.34 -23.49 39.16
C GLU A 157 39.13 -23.39 38.22
N PHE A 158 38.14 -24.28 38.40
CA PHE A 158 36.91 -24.25 37.62
C PHE A 158 36.08 -22.99 37.92
N ILE A 159 35.84 -22.65 39.19
CA ILE A 159 35.10 -21.44 39.59
C ILE A 159 35.80 -20.18 39.08
N ALA A 160 37.13 -20.10 39.19
CA ALA A 160 37.92 -18.98 38.68
C ALA A 160 37.85 -18.87 37.14
N LYS A 161 37.80 -20.00 36.43
CA LYS A 161 37.54 -20.02 34.98
C LYS A 161 36.15 -19.47 34.67
N VAL A 162 35.12 -19.98 35.34
CA VAL A 162 33.73 -19.53 35.13
C VAL A 162 33.56 -18.05 35.47
N ALA A 163 34.24 -17.53 36.49
CA ALA A 163 34.22 -16.10 36.82
C ALA A 163 34.84 -15.21 35.72
N ARG A 164 35.82 -15.73 34.96
CA ARG A 164 36.36 -15.02 33.79
C ARG A 164 35.42 -15.08 32.59
N ASP A 165 34.73 -16.21 32.42
CA ASP A 165 33.79 -16.42 31.32
C ASP A 165 32.45 -15.67 31.57
N TYR A 166 32.13 -15.35 32.83
CA TYR A 166 30.90 -14.68 33.27
C TYR A 166 31.21 -13.53 34.26
N PRO A 167 31.88 -12.45 33.82
CA PRO A 167 32.35 -11.38 34.71
C PRO A 167 31.21 -10.58 35.34
N ASP A 168 30.05 -10.54 34.68
CA ASP A 168 28.89 -9.76 35.11
C ASP A 168 27.99 -10.50 36.12
N ASP A 169 28.27 -11.77 36.43
CA ASP A 169 27.48 -12.51 37.42
C ASP A 169 28.02 -12.27 38.85
N PRO A 170 27.26 -11.59 39.73
CA PRO A 170 27.74 -11.23 41.06
C PRO A 170 27.94 -12.45 41.97
N VAL A 171 27.19 -13.53 41.78
CA VAL A 171 27.28 -14.75 42.58
C VAL A 171 28.51 -15.56 42.18
N VAL A 172 28.80 -15.65 40.87
CA VAL A 172 30.03 -16.29 40.39
C VAL A 172 31.26 -15.51 40.88
N ALA A 173 31.21 -14.18 40.82
CA ALA A 173 32.28 -13.32 41.31
C ALA A 173 32.48 -13.42 42.85
N GLU A 174 31.40 -13.60 43.62
CA GLU A 174 31.46 -13.87 45.07
C GLU A 174 32.13 -15.23 45.35
N LEU A 175 31.70 -16.28 44.64
CA LEU A 175 32.24 -17.63 44.79
C LEU A 175 33.75 -17.67 44.50
N ALA A 176 34.21 -16.97 43.46
CA ALA A 176 35.63 -16.89 43.12
C ALA A 176 36.47 -16.07 44.12
N ARG A 177 35.87 -15.13 44.84
CA ARG A 177 36.56 -14.32 45.87
C ARG A 177 36.62 -14.98 47.24
N SER A 178 35.71 -15.92 47.52
CA SER A 178 35.57 -16.60 48.82
C SER A 178 36.71 -17.58 49.17
N ASP A 179 37.90 -17.45 48.57
CA ASP A 179 39.06 -18.35 48.72
C ASP A 179 40.03 -17.92 49.85
N GLU A 180 39.66 -16.96 50.69
CA GLU A 180 40.64 -16.31 51.57
C GLU A 180 41.10 -17.12 52.80
N GLN A 181 40.50 -18.25 53.16
CA GLN A 181 41.04 -19.11 54.23
C GLN A 181 40.89 -20.61 53.92
N PRO A 182 41.98 -21.33 53.59
CA PRO A 182 41.95 -22.78 53.55
C PRO A 182 41.69 -23.30 54.97
N SER A 183 40.63 -24.10 55.14
CA SER A 183 40.45 -24.84 56.40
C SER A 183 41.66 -25.75 56.62
N ALA A 184 42.12 -25.82 57.87
CA ALA A 184 43.18 -26.75 58.27
C ALA A 184 42.72 -28.22 58.21
N ASP A 185 41.41 -28.47 58.15
CA ASP A 185 40.82 -29.81 58.01
C ASP A 185 40.46 -30.09 56.54
N PRO A 186 41.10 -31.08 55.89
CA PRO A 186 40.76 -31.51 54.53
C PRO A 186 39.28 -31.87 54.35
N ALA A 187 38.62 -32.43 55.37
CA ALA A 187 37.22 -32.82 55.27
C ALA A 187 36.28 -31.60 55.18
N GLU A 188 36.56 -30.57 55.97
CA GLU A 188 35.83 -29.29 55.94
C GLU A 188 36.10 -28.53 54.63
N ALA A 189 37.35 -28.48 54.18
CA ALA A 189 37.72 -27.89 52.90
C ALA A 189 36.99 -28.58 51.71
N GLY A 190 36.88 -29.92 51.75
CA GLY A 190 36.11 -30.68 50.78
C GLY A 190 34.62 -30.34 50.80
N ALA A 191 34.01 -30.30 51.98
CA ALA A 191 32.59 -29.97 52.12
C ALA A 191 32.25 -28.56 51.59
N LEU A 192 33.10 -27.57 51.91
CA LEU A 192 32.95 -26.20 51.41
C LEU A 192 33.11 -26.13 49.89
N ALA A 193 34.10 -26.82 49.32
CA ALA A 193 34.28 -26.86 47.86
C ALA A 193 33.08 -27.52 47.15
N ALA A 194 32.55 -28.61 47.69
CA ALA A 194 31.35 -29.27 47.16
C ALA A 194 30.13 -28.33 47.22
N GLN A 195 29.97 -27.57 48.31
CA GLN A 195 28.91 -26.58 48.47
C GLN A 195 29.05 -25.43 47.45
N LYS A 196 30.26 -24.91 47.22
CA LYS A 196 30.52 -23.88 46.21
C LYS A 196 30.15 -24.37 44.80
N ALA A 197 30.55 -25.59 44.44
CA ALA A 197 30.21 -26.20 43.16
C ALA A 197 28.68 -26.41 43.01
N ALA A 198 27.98 -26.83 44.07
CA ALA A 198 26.52 -26.95 44.07
C ALA A 198 25.82 -25.59 43.91
N ARG A 199 26.30 -24.54 44.61
CA ARG A 199 25.75 -23.17 44.48
C ARG A 199 25.96 -22.62 43.07
N LEU A 200 27.09 -22.91 42.44
CA LEU A 200 27.37 -22.55 41.05
C LEU A 200 26.40 -23.26 40.09
N ARG A 201 26.21 -24.57 40.24
CA ARG A 201 25.23 -25.35 39.46
C ARG A 201 23.85 -24.73 39.56
N ASP A 202 23.36 -24.49 40.77
CA ASP A 202 22.00 -24.00 41.02
C ASP A 202 21.79 -22.57 40.49
N ARG A 203 22.84 -21.74 40.53
CA ARG A 203 22.84 -20.41 39.91
C ARG A 203 22.63 -20.49 38.41
N PHE A 204 23.39 -21.34 37.71
CA PHE A 204 23.27 -21.52 36.26
C PHE A 204 21.94 -22.15 35.85
N THR A 205 21.42 -23.11 36.62
CA THR A 205 20.07 -23.65 36.45
C THR A 205 19.03 -22.54 36.47
N ARG A 206 19.09 -21.63 37.46
CA ARG A 206 18.09 -20.57 37.65
C ARG A 206 18.16 -19.45 36.60
N ILE A 207 19.36 -18.96 36.28
CA ILE A 207 19.49 -17.82 35.33
C ILE A 207 19.06 -18.22 33.93
N TYR A 208 19.48 -19.41 33.51
CA TYR A 208 19.29 -19.85 32.12
C TYR A 208 18.03 -20.70 31.94
N ASP A 209 17.21 -20.83 32.99
CA ASP A 209 16.02 -21.67 33.03
C ASP A 209 16.29 -23.07 32.48
N LEU A 210 17.43 -23.64 32.90
CA LEU A 210 17.85 -24.96 32.48
C LEU A 210 17.11 -25.94 33.37
N GLU A 211 15.90 -26.35 33.00
CA GLU A 211 15.18 -27.41 33.70
C GLU A 211 16.15 -28.55 34.06
N THR A 212 16.13 -28.95 35.33
CA THR A 212 16.66 -30.27 35.67
C THR A 212 15.88 -31.27 34.84
N PRO A 213 16.53 -32.17 34.07
CA PRO A 213 15.81 -33.18 33.34
C PRO A 213 15.05 -34.05 34.35
N GLU A 214 13.79 -33.70 34.61
CA GLU A 214 12.84 -34.67 35.13
C GLU A 214 12.71 -35.70 34.02
N VAL A 215 12.94 -36.95 34.40
CA VAL A 215 12.72 -38.13 33.57
C VAL A 215 11.32 -38.02 32.97
N SER A 216 11.22 -37.62 31.69
CA SER A 216 9.94 -37.52 30.99
C SER A 216 9.43 -38.93 30.68
N ALA A 217 8.93 -39.61 31.72
CA ALA A 217 8.05 -40.74 31.54
C ALA A 217 6.71 -40.18 31.02
N GLY A 218 6.46 -40.35 29.72
CA GLY A 218 5.11 -40.16 29.16
C GLY A 218 5.01 -39.22 27.97
N ALA A 219 5.80 -39.45 26.91
CA ALA A 219 5.44 -38.94 25.59
C ALA A 219 4.15 -39.66 25.12
N LYS A 220 3.00 -39.00 25.30
CA LYS A 220 1.70 -39.41 24.76
C LYS A 220 1.73 -39.15 23.25
N ALA A 221 1.61 -40.23 22.47
CA ALA A 221 1.59 -40.19 21.01
C ALA A 221 0.44 -39.31 20.47
N PRO A 222 0.65 -38.56 19.37
CA PRO A 222 -0.40 -37.76 18.75
C PRO A 222 -1.41 -38.66 18.01
N ALA A 223 -2.70 -38.40 18.26
CA ALA A 223 -3.80 -39.02 17.55
C ALA A 223 -3.83 -38.58 16.08
N ALA A 224 -4.00 -39.53 15.17
CA ALA A 224 -4.16 -39.29 13.75
C ALA A 224 -5.48 -38.57 13.43
N PRO A 225 -5.50 -37.67 12.42
CA PRO A 225 -6.73 -37.01 12.00
C PRO A 225 -7.63 -37.99 11.22
N LYS A 226 -8.94 -37.85 11.41
CA LYS A 226 -9.98 -38.47 10.56
C LYS A 226 -10.27 -37.57 9.36
#